data_AF-A0A8S1J5F8-F1
#
_entry.id   AF-A0A8S1J5F8-F1
#
_cell.length_a   1.000
_cell.length_b   1.000
_cell.length_c   1.000
_cell.angle_alpha   90.00
_cell.angle_beta   90.00
_cell.angle_gamma   90.00
#
_symmetry.space_group_name_H-M   'P 1'
#
loop_
_entity.id
_entity.type
_entity.pdbx_description
1 polymer ?
#
loop_
_entity_poly.entity_id
_entity_poly.type
_entity_poly.pdbx_seq_one_letter_code
_entity_poly.pdbx_strand_id
1 'polypeptide(L)'
;MEGPRPEGLRPLRADRAEAAVREFVDQLELPDRLSLALLRKLRSSDFGYGDDFEIKREENQPPAIICSKEVTPFEDVWLLPHAANITRSALYMKLEEDTVFREQCAKCMRLDEEAGPVSTDRIFNEFWRWASPGPLGLVDPEESRIREMHWVLESPETLWIPHADDGNVAVWTLSQDLVSLVAGNKPGGPHTVSMLCAIYPLKSGQKLKRDYLPGKRSLQRVARLVTLIGEDAKRWAHPSEHDGLVQVFRCSSPPSIPLLECRQEQVDHNDARPRLAMTEFAPEIKKVFTDHPVIEDGLEHQAFELVDKFVDSNILFVRHPVTSFYDLGLRMINQFPHEGSLVSRRLALQMIRSMSVARNGDGPNPAGEASSRQPWWYPPTFILNTEVNQFLVAHKKQQETNEDSHWLVKPADPGGVNWCLTSDAGTIVRLMEDHGCSWIVQKYVHPPLLLFGRKCSLVVLVVVQSMEPLCAYIYRNFYARVGSKQYNLKPKDIADPGVHLTDMVQVEEWKGATASKEEVSKAVEQAGEQWDSIHDKIVSAIKEIIKTAGKQIGRWPRSRAVYSVDVVVPDRTCPGGMQPQLVGVNFSPDLSVAQRHNPSFCNELFQTLFLEDSPVPNSMIPLHDETPSVESHP
;
A
#
# COMPACT_ATOMS: atom_id res chain seq x y z
N MET A 1 -11.23 -56.48 -6.99
CA MET A 1 -9.93 -55.80 -7.09
C MET A 1 -10.12 -54.39 -6.59
N GLU A 2 -10.05 -54.19 -5.27
CA GLU A 2 -9.84 -52.87 -4.70
C GLU A 2 -8.33 -52.73 -4.53
N GLY A 3 -7.73 -51.77 -5.24
CA GLY A 3 -6.29 -51.52 -5.17
C GLY A 3 -5.89 -50.92 -3.81
N PRO A 4 -4.64 -51.10 -3.37
CA PRO A 4 -4.17 -50.54 -2.12
C PRO A 4 -4.07 -49.01 -2.26
N ARG A 5 -4.63 -48.26 -1.31
CA ARG A 5 -4.35 -46.82 -1.19
C ARG A 5 -2.91 -46.65 -0.70
N PRO A 6 -2.11 -45.73 -1.26
CA PRO A 6 -0.79 -45.46 -0.71
C PRO A 6 -0.93 -44.75 0.64
N GLU A 7 -0.46 -45.41 1.71
CA GLU A 7 -0.16 -44.79 2.99
C GLU A 7 1.05 -43.87 2.83
N GLY A 8 0.79 -42.64 2.38
CA GLY A 8 1.67 -41.50 2.64
C GLY A 8 1.32 -40.92 4.00
N LEU A 9 2.15 -41.18 5.01
CA LEU A 9 2.07 -40.58 6.34
C LEU A 9 1.83 -39.08 6.25
N ARG A 10 0.63 -38.61 6.59
CA ARG A 10 0.45 -37.22 7.03
C ARG A 10 1.15 -37.13 8.40
N PRO A 11 2.05 -36.16 8.63
CA PRO A 11 2.67 -36.03 9.96
C PRO A 11 1.57 -35.90 11.02
N LEU A 12 1.73 -36.58 12.15
CA LEU A 12 0.82 -36.46 13.28
C LEU A 12 0.77 -34.99 13.70
N ARG A 13 -0.36 -34.51 14.21
CA ARG A 13 -0.55 -33.11 14.63
C ARG A 13 0.56 -32.61 15.58
N ALA A 14 1.16 -33.51 16.36
CA ALA A 14 2.30 -33.23 17.23
C ALA A 14 3.58 -32.84 16.45
N ASP A 15 3.89 -33.55 15.37
CA ASP A 15 5.06 -33.29 14.51
C ASP A 15 4.92 -31.93 13.81
N ARG A 16 3.69 -31.58 13.39
CA ARG A 16 3.38 -30.26 12.82
C ARG A 16 3.54 -29.12 13.83
N ALA A 17 3.11 -29.32 15.07
CA ALA A 17 3.23 -28.32 16.12
C ALA A 17 4.70 -28.05 16.48
N GLU A 18 5.51 -29.12 16.56
CA GLU A 18 6.95 -29.00 16.83
C GLU A 18 7.70 -28.34 15.69
N ALA A 19 7.38 -28.69 14.43
CA ALA A 19 7.96 -28.05 13.26
C ALA A 19 7.64 -26.56 13.20
N ALA A 20 6.39 -26.16 13.43
CA ALA A 20 5.97 -24.76 13.39
C ALA A 20 6.63 -23.91 14.49
N VAL A 21 6.79 -24.46 15.70
CA VAL A 21 7.48 -23.76 16.80
C VAL A 21 8.97 -23.62 16.52
N ARG A 22 9.61 -24.64 15.95
CA ARG A 22 11.01 -24.55 15.52
C ARG A 22 11.21 -23.51 14.43
N GLU A 23 10.38 -23.56 13.39
CA GLU A 23 10.42 -22.59 12.29
C GLU A 23 10.27 -21.15 12.80
N PHE A 24 9.35 -20.91 13.73
CA PHE A 24 9.21 -19.58 14.36
C PHE A 24 10.48 -19.14 15.11
N VAL A 25 11.10 -20.02 15.90
CA VAL A 25 12.34 -19.71 16.65
C VAL A 25 13.52 -19.49 15.70
N ASP A 26 13.62 -20.30 14.64
CA ASP A 26 14.67 -20.21 13.62
C ASP A 26 14.57 -18.90 12.83
N GLN A 27 13.36 -18.46 12.47
CA GLN A 27 13.11 -17.17 11.81
C GLN A 27 13.57 -15.97 12.65
N LEU A 28 13.59 -16.12 13.97
CA LEU A 28 14.08 -15.10 14.91
C LEU A 28 15.58 -15.21 15.18
N GLU A 29 16.28 -16.15 14.54
CA GLU A 29 17.70 -16.46 14.78
C GLU A 29 18.00 -16.77 16.26
N LEU A 30 17.04 -17.40 16.94
CA LEU A 30 17.13 -17.73 18.36
C LEU A 30 17.65 -19.17 18.58
N PRO A 31 18.29 -19.49 19.73
CA PRO A 31 18.78 -20.84 19.99
C PRO A 31 17.66 -21.89 20.03
N ASP A 32 17.85 -23.03 19.35
CA ASP A 32 16.89 -24.14 19.24
C ASP A 32 16.30 -24.58 20.59
N ARG A 33 17.06 -24.51 21.69
CA ARG A 33 16.56 -24.88 23.03
C ARG A 33 15.32 -24.09 23.45
N LEU A 34 15.15 -22.86 22.94
CA LEU A 34 13.97 -22.04 23.20
C LEU A 34 12.72 -22.62 22.53
N SER A 35 12.85 -23.34 21.41
CA SER A 35 11.72 -24.04 20.78
C SER A 35 11.11 -25.08 21.72
N LEU A 36 11.94 -25.83 22.45
CA LEU A 36 11.50 -26.81 23.44
C LEU A 36 10.83 -26.16 24.65
N ALA A 37 11.41 -25.06 25.15
CA ALA A 37 10.85 -24.29 26.26
C ALA A 37 9.47 -23.70 25.89
N LEU A 38 9.37 -23.07 24.73
CA LEU A 38 8.15 -22.49 24.18
C LEU A 38 7.05 -23.56 24.02
N LEU A 39 7.38 -24.68 23.39
CA LEU A 39 6.46 -25.79 23.17
C LEU A 39 5.93 -26.36 24.49
N ARG A 40 6.80 -26.53 25.49
CA ARG A 40 6.43 -27.01 26.83
C ARG A 40 5.46 -26.04 27.52
N LYS A 41 5.76 -24.74 27.51
CA LYS A 41 4.91 -23.72 28.18
C LYS A 41 3.56 -23.53 27.48
N LEU A 42 3.53 -23.56 26.14
CA LEU A 42 2.26 -23.54 25.39
C LEU A 42 1.40 -24.78 25.69
N ARG A 43 1.97 -25.99 25.68
CA ARG A 43 1.24 -27.23 25.98
C ARG A 43 0.70 -27.28 27.42
N SER A 44 1.46 -26.76 28.37
CA SER A 44 1.08 -26.71 29.79
C SER A 44 0.21 -25.51 30.16
N SER A 45 0.01 -24.55 29.26
CA SER A 45 -0.69 -23.30 29.53
C SER A 45 -0.04 -22.49 30.67
N ASP A 46 1.29 -22.53 30.74
CA ASP A 46 2.11 -21.78 31.69
C ASP A 46 2.29 -20.34 31.19
N PHE A 47 1.39 -19.46 31.62
CA PHE A 47 1.33 -18.04 31.24
C PHE A 47 1.75 -17.13 32.40
N GLY A 48 2.50 -16.09 32.10
CA GLY A 48 3.02 -15.10 33.05
C GLY A 48 4.55 -15.10 33.14
N TYR A 49 5.05 -14.43 34.17
CA TYR A 49 6.48 -14.31 34.47
C TYR A 49 7.04 -15.41 35.38
N GLY A 50 6.17 -16.26 35.93
CA GLY A 50 6.55 -17.15 37.03
C GLY A 50 7.11 -16.37 38.23
N ASP A 51 8.04 -17.00 38.95
CA ASP A 51 8.75 -16.39 40.09
C ASP A 51 10.01 -15.62 39.65
N ASP A 52 10.24 -15.48 38.34
CA ASP A 52 11.47 -14.91 37.78
C ASP A 52 11.45 -13.38 37.74
N PHE A 53 10.26 -12.78 37.64
CA PHE A 53 10.06 -11.33 37.60
C PHE A 53 8.89 -10.89 38.48
N GLU A 54 8.97 -9.65 38.97
CA GLU A 54 7.91 -9.00 39.73
C GLU A 54 7.63 -7.57 39.24
N ILE A 55 6.39 -7.10 39.41
CA ILE A 55 6.00 -5.74 39.07
C ILE A 55 6.23 -4.83 40.28
N LYS A 56 7.23 -3.95 40.18
CA LYS A 56 7.51 -2.94 41.18
C LYS A 56 6.71 -1.67 40.88
N ARG A 57 5.93 -1.22 41.86
CA ARG A 57 5.17 0.05 41.81
C ARG A 57 5.81 1.05 42.77
N GLU A 58 6.25 2.18 42.23
CA GLU A 58 6.83 3.28 43.00
C GLU A 58 5.90 4.50 42.91
N GLU A 59 5.83 5.27 43.99
CA GLU A 59 5.01 6.48 44.04
C GLU A 59 5.52 7.50 43.01
N ASN A 60 4.63 8.02 42.16
CA ASN A 60 4.95 8.93 41.04
C ASN A 60 5.87 8.35 39.94
N GLN A 61 6.00 7.03 39.81
CA GLN A 61 6.64 6.40 38.63
C GLN A 61 5.73 5.35 37.98
N PRO A 62 5.82 5.17 36.64
CA PRO A 62 5.17 4.04 36.00
C PRO A 62 5.70 2.72 36.60
N PRO A 63 4.83 1.69 36.73
CA PRO A 63 5.25 0.34 37.08
C PRO A 63 6.46 -0.11 36.27
N ALA A 64 7.37 -0.81 36.91
CA ALA A 64 8.52 -1.42 36.25
C ALA A 64 8.54 -2.92 36.57
N ILE A 65 8.81 -3.73 35.56
CA ILE A 65 9.09 -5.15 35.78
C ILE A 65 10.56 -5.29 36.17
N ILE A 66 10.82 -5.97 37.27
CA ILE A 66 12.17 -6.23 37.79
C ILE A 66 12.42 -7.73 37.88
N CYS A 67 13.68 -8.11 37.70
CA CYS A 67 14.14 -9.48 37.84
C CYS A 67 14.19 -9.85 39.33
N SER A 68 13.48 -10.90 39.75
CA SER A 68 13.46 -11.35 41.15
C SER A 68 14.72 -12.14 41.50
N LYS A 69 15.31 -12.82 40.51
CA LYS A 69 16.55 -13.62 40.65
C LYS A 69 17.50 -13.41 39.48
N GLU A 70 18.63 -14.10 39.47
CA GLU A 70 19.53 -14.10 38.31
C GLU A 70 18.95 -14.94 37.17
N VAL A 71 18.98 -14.41 35.94
CA VAL A 71 18.44 -15.07 34.74
C VAL A 71 19.50 -15.08 33.65
N THR A 72 19.78 -16.28 33.11
CA THR A 72 20.75 -16.46 32.02
C THR A 72 20.10 -16.12 30.67
N PRO A 73 20.82 -15.45 29.74
CA PRO A 73 20.31 -15.18 28.41
C PRO A 73 19.89 -16.43 27.66
N PHE A 74 18.79 -16.31 26.92
CA PHE A 74 18.24 -17.35 26.05
C PHE A 74 18.02 -18.70 26.76
N GLU A 75 17.87 -18.73 28.09
CA GLU A 75 17.71 -19.96 28.87
C GLU A 75 16.25 -20.45 28.86
N ASP A 76 15.30 -19.52 28.99
CA ASP A 76 13.87 -19.80 29.02
C ASP A 76 13.09 -18.68 28.30
N VAL A 77 11.78 -18.90 28.14
CA VAL A 77 10.83 -17.92 27.59
C VAL A 77 9.66 -17.72 28.54
N TRP A 78 9.04 -16.55 28.52
CA TRP A 78 7.84 -16.24 29.32
C TRP A 78 6.68 -15.87 28.40
N LEU A 79 5.49 -16.38 28.71
CA LEU A 79 4.33 -16.32 27.82
C LEU A 79 3.28 -15.37 28.39
N LEU A 80 3.08 -14.22 27.77
CA LEU A 80 2.24 -13.15 28.29
C LEU A 80 0.96 -13.03 27.45
N PRO A 81 -0.24 -13.28 28.03
CA PRO A 81 -1.50 -13.13 27.32
C PRO A 81 -1.72 -11.72 26.78
N HIS A 82 -2.20 -11.59 25.54
CA HIS A 82 -2.55 -10.31 24.95
C HIS A 82 -3.99 -9.89 25.23
N ALA A 83 -4.23 -8.59 25.20
CA ALA A 83 -5.55 -8.02 25.43
C ALA A 83 -6.43 -8.00 24.16
N ALA A 84 -5.84 -7.93 22.96
CA ALA A 84 -6.61 -7.89 21.72
C ALA A 84 -5.78 -8.27 20.50
N ASN A 85 -6.38 -8.97 19.55
CA ASN A 85 -5.88 -9.11 18.18
C ASN A 85 -6.96 -8.58 17.24
N ILE A 86 -6.73 -7.41 16.64
CA ILE A 86 -7.76 -6.73 15.87
C ILE A 86 -7.13 -5.82 14.83
N THR A 87 -7.81 -5.65 13.70
CA THR A 87 -7.40 -4.68 12.71
C THR A 87 -7.70 -3.27 13.20
N ARG A 88 -7.08 -2.25 12.60
CA ARG A 88 -7.38 -0.85 12.94
C ARG A 88 -8.86 -0.52 12.76
N SER A 89 -9.47 -0.96 11.66
CA SER A 89 -10.86 -0.65 11.33
C SER A 89 -11.82 -1.33 12.31
N ALA A 90 -11.59 -2.61 12.61
CA ALA A 90 -12.41 -3.36 13.55
C ALA A 90 -12.25 -2.87 15.00
N LEU A 91 -11.08 -2.32 15.36
CA LEU A 91 -10.82 -1.82 16.72
C LEU A 91 -11.82 -0.75 17.12
N TYR A 92 -12.07 0.24 16.26
CA TYR A 92 -12.97 1.34 16.60
C TYR A 92 -14.41 0.84 16.80
N MET A 93 -14.90 0.00 15.88
CA MET A 93 -16.23 -0.61 15.97
C MET A 93 -16.37 -1.41 17.27
N LYS A 94 -15.37 -2.24 17.59
CA LYS A 94 -15.38 -3.04 18.81
C LYS A 94 -15.36 -2.17 20.07
N LEU A 95 -14.59 -1.08 20.10
CA LEU A 95 -14.59 -0.16 21.23
C LEU A 95 -15.93 0.58 21.40
N GLU A 96 -16.70 0.81 20.33
CA GLU A 96 -18.04 1.38 20.42
C GLU A 96 -19.08 0.36 20.90
N GLU A 97 -19.04 -0.86 20.36
CA GLU A 97 -20.06 -1.90 20.58
C GLU A 97 -19.85 -2.70 21.88
N ASP A 98 -18.61 -2.95 22.27
CA ASP A 98 -18.26 -3.78 23.42
C ASP A 98 -17.71 -2.93 24.57
N THR A 99 -18.60 -2.60 25.52
CA THR A 99 -18.23 -1.80 26.70
C THR A 99 -17.22 -2.51 27.59
N VAL A 100 -17.28 -3.85 27.69
CA VAL A 100 -16.35 -4.63 28.52
C VAL A 100 -14.95 -4.58 27.93
N PHE A 101 -14.84 -4.78 26.62
CA PHE A 101 -13.57 -4.65 25.90
C PHE A 101 -13.00 -3.22 26.03
N ARG A 102 -13.85 -2.20 25.88
CA ARG A 102 -13.42 -0.79 26.04
C ARG A 102 -12.88 -0.51 27.45
N GLU A 103 -13.57 -0.95 28.50
CA GLU A 103 -13.12 -0.80 29.89
C GLU A 103 -11.83 -1.57 30.15
N GLN A 104 -11.68 -2.77 29.60
CA GLN A 104 -10.44 -3.54 29.67
C GLN A 104 -9.29 -2.79 29.02
N CYS A 105 -9.44 -2.30 27.78
CA CYS A 105 -8.43 -1.51 27.10
C CYS A 105 -8.04 -0.24 27.87
N ALA A 106 -9.04 0.52 28.36
CA ALA A 106 -8.78 1.72 29.16
C ALA A 106 -7.94 1.41 30.40
N LYS A 107 -8.29 0.35 31.13
CA LYS A 107 -7.56 -0.10 32.33
C LYS A 107 -6.15 -0.61 32.00
N CYS A 108 -5.99 -1.38 30.92
CA CYS A 108 -4.69 -1.88 30.46
C CYS A 108 -3.72 -0.72 30.17
N MET A 109 -4.24 0.38 29.62
CA MET A 109 -3.49 1.58 29.28
C MET A 109 -3.54 2.68 30.36
N ARG A 110 -4.17 2.40 31.52
CA ARG A 110 -4.38 3.34 32.65
C ARG A 110 -5.01 4.68 32.28
N LEU A 111 -5.85 4.68 31.26
CA LEU A 111 -6.58 5.88 30.87
C LEU A 111 -7.69 6.22 31.89
N ASP A 112 -8.08 5.25 32.73
CA ASP A 112 -9.09 5.34 33.79
C ASP A 112 -8.58 5.98 35.09
N GLU A 113 -7.26 6.15 35.27
CA GLU A 113 -6.67 6.82 36.44
C GLU A 113 -6.79 8.36 36.36
N GLU A 114 -7.20 8.91 35.22
CA GLU A 114 -7.42 10.33 35.00
C GLU A 114 -8.87 10.76 35.26
N ALA A 115 -9.09 11.99 35.72
CA ALA A 115 -10.41 12.48 36.11
C ALA A 115 -11.37 12.64 34.90
N GLY A 116 -12.18 11.62 34.61
CA GLY A 116 -13.31 11.68 33.68
C GLY A 116 -13.51 10.41 32.85
N PRO A 117 -14.65 10.26 32.15
CA PRO A 117 -14.87 9.14 31.23
C PRO A 117 -13.89 9.21 30.06
N VAL A 118 -13.20 8.10 29.79
CA VAL A 118 -12.27 7.98 28.66
C VAL A 118 -13.05 7.83 27.36
N SER A 119 -12.82 8.72 26.40
CA SER A 119 -13.47 8.62 25.09
C SER A 119 -12.96 7.42 24.29
N THR A 120 -13.82 6.85 23.43
CA THR A 120 -13.43 5.82 22.46
C THR A 120 -12.23 6.26 21.61
N ASP A 121 -12.22 7.50 21.13
CA ASP A 121 -11.11 8.06 20.33
C ASP A 121 -9.79 8.02 21.09
N ARG A 122 -9.80 8.31 22.38
CA ARG A 122 -8.60 8.31 23.21
C ARG A 122 -8.06 6.89 23.39
N ILE A 123 -8.92 5.94 23.70
CA ILE A 123 -8.55 4.51 23.84
C ILE A 123 -8.02 3.99 22.51
N PHE A 124 -8.70 4.31 21.40
CA PHE A 124 -8.30 3.91 20.06
C PHE A 124 -6.89 4.41 19.69
N ASN A 125 -6.61 5.69 19.92
CA ASN A 125 -5.30 6.28 19.62
C ASN A 125 -4.20 5.69 20.52
N GLU A 126 -4.47 5.53 21.82
CA GLU A 126 -3.49 4.96 22.75
C GLU A 126 -3.23 3.47 22.45
N PHE A 127 -4.27 2.71 22.14
CA PHE A 127 -4.15 1.31 21.73
C PHE A 127 -3.20 1.19 20.55
N TRP A 128 -3.41 2.03 19.54
CA TRP A 128 -2.60 1.97 18.33
C TRP A 128 -1.15 2.35 18.58
N ARG A 129 -0.89 3.28 19.51
CA ARG A 129 0.45 3.69 19.89
C ARG A 129 1.30 2.54 20.43
N TRP A 130 0.68 1.57 21.11
CA TRP A 130 1.36 0.47 21.80
C TRP A 130 1.14 -0.91 21.18
N ALA A 131 0.42 -0.97 20.07
CA ALA A 131 0.22 -2.23 19.38
C ALA A 131 1.57 -2.86 18.95
N SER A 132 1.62 -4.14 18.68
CA SER A 132 2.76 -4.77 18.01
C SER A 132 2.28 -5.51 16.76
N PRO A 133 3.07 -5.57 15.69
CA PRO A 133 2.67 -6.30 14.50
C PRO A 133 2.54 -7.78 14.87
N GLY A 134 1.38 -8.37 14.59
CA GLY A 134 1.23 -9.82 14.72
C GLY A 134 2.02 -10.51 13.60
N PRO A 135 2.67 -11.67 13.84
CA PRO A 135 3.26 -12.44 12.76
C PRO A 135 2.18 -12.72 11.70
N LEU A 136 2.52 -12.32 10.47
CA LEU A 136 1.85 -12.52 9.19
C LEU A 136 0.65 -13.48 9.24
N GLY A 137 -0.53 -12.94 8.93
CA GLY A 137 -1.73 -13.72 8.65
C GLY A 137 -1.50 -14.64 7.44
N LEU A 138 -1.17 -15.89 7.71
CA LEU A 138 -1.46 -16.99 6.82
C LEU A 138 -2.95 -17.34 6.97
N VAL A 139 -3.70 -16.94 5.94
CA VAL A 139 -4.89 -17.63 5.40
C VAL A 139 -6.27 -17.34 6.03
N ASP A 140 -7.14 -16.74 5.20
CA ASP A 140 -8.46 -17.32 4.90
C ASP A 140 -8.44 -17.68 3.39
N PRO A 141 -8.73 -18.93 2.97
CA PRO A 141 -8.82 -19.29 1.56
C PRO A 141 -10.19 -18.96 0.94
N GLU A 142 -11.19 -18.56 1.74
CA GLU A 142 -12.58 -18.42 1.29
C GLU A 142 -13.07 -16.96 1.22
N GLU A 143 -12.36 -15.98 1.77
CA GLU A 143 -12.76 -14.57 1.66
C GLU A 143 -11.82 -13.73 0.79
N SER A 144 -12.35 -13.24 -0.34
CA SER A 144 -11.75 -12.23 -1.21
C SER A 144 -11.74 -10.82 -0.58
N ARG A 145 -11.39 -10.71 0.70
CA ARG A 145 -11.40 -9.43 1.44
C ARG A 145 -10.00 -8.95 1.78
N ILE A 146 -9.89 -7.62 1.80
CA ILE A 146 -8.71 -6.81 2.08
C ILE A 146 -7.98 -7.37 3.32
N ARG A 147 -6.71 -7.80 3.16
CA ARG A 147 -5.87 -8.30 4.25
C ARG A 147 -5.37 -7.16 5.14
N GLU A 148 -6.27 -6.50 5.86
CA GLU A 148 -5.85 -5.51 6.86
C GLU A 148 -4.79 -6.12 7.80
N MET A 149 -3.74 -5.35 8.10
CA MET A 149 -2.77 -5.79 9.10
C MET A 149 -3.48 -5.94 10.44
N HIS A 150 -3.30 -7.12 11.03
CA HIS A 150 -3.72 -7.39 12.39
C HIS A 150 -2.65 -6.90 13.35
N TRP A 151 -3.08 -6.08 14.30
CA TRP A 151 -2.25 -5.53 15.34
C TRP A 151 -2.67 -6.11 16.67
N VAL A 152 -1.69 -6.49 17.49
CA VAL A 152 -1.97 -7.00 18.83
C VAL A 152 -1.78 -5.91 19.87
N LEU A 153 -2.73 -5.79 20.80
CA LEU A 153 -2.48 -5.04 22.02
C LEU A 153 -1.55 -5.87 22.89
N GLU A 154 -0.37 -5.33 23.12
CA GLU A 154 0.58 -5.86 24.08
C GLU A 154 -0.06 -6.13 25.44
N SER A 155 0.42 -7.16 26.14
CA SER A 155 -0.08 -7.45 27.49
C SER A 155 0.14 -6.22 28.37
N PRO A 156 -0.76 -5.97 29.35
CA PRO A 156 -0.60 -4.87 30.28
C PRO A 156 0.80 -4.81 30.89
N GLU A 157 1.38 -5.97 31.16
CA GLU A 157 2.72 -6.09 31.71
C GLU A 157 3.80 -5.70 30.71
N THR A 158 3.72 -6.15 29.45
CA THR A 158 4.71 -5.77 28.41
C THR A 158 4.74 -4.28 28.09
N LEU A 159 3.60 -3.57 28.24
CA LEU A 159 3.54 -2.11 28.09
C LEU A 159 4.46 -1.37 29.07
N TRP A 160 4.75 -1.98 30.22
CA TRP A 160 5.62 -1.41 31.26
C TRP A 160 7.11 -1.70 31.03
N ILE A 161 7.48 -2.38 29.95
CA ILE A 161 8.89 -2.58 29.60
C ILE A 161 9.33 -1.37 28.76
N PRO A 162 10.07 -0.41 29.33
CA PRO A 162 10.46 0.80 28.63
C PRO A 162 11.40 0.49 27.47
N HIS A 163 11.38 1.38 26.49
CA HIS A 163 12.38 1.39 25.43
C HIS A 163 13.78 1.63 26.01
N ALA A 164 14.76 0.85 25.55
CA ALA A 164 16.17 1.19 25.62
C ALA A 164 16.92 0.56 24.44
N ASP A 165 17.87 1.29 23.86
CA ASP A 165 18.74 0.79 22.78
C ASP A 165 19.59 -0.41 23.20
N ASP A 166 19.88 -0.54 24.50
CA ASP A 166 20.57 -1.67 25.11
C ASP A 166 19.58 -2.55 25.89
N GLY A 167 18.43 -2.83 25.27
CA GLY A 167 17.40 -3.71 25.79
C GLY A 167 17.99 -5.02 26.33
N ASN A 168 17.55 -5.46 27.51
CA ASN A 168 18.00 -6.70 28.15
C ASN A 168 17.03 -7.87 27.97
N VAL A 169 15.83 -7.56 27.48
CA VAL A 169 14.83 -8.54 27.04
C VAL A 169 14.35 -8.20 25.63
N ALA A 170 13.83 -9.21 24.94
CA ALA A 170 13.12 -9.06 23.68
C ALA A 170 11.73 -9.70 23.80
N VAL A 171 10.78 -9.17 23.04
CA VAL A 171 9.37 -9.55 23.08
C VAL A 171 8.89 -9.79 21.65
N TRP A 172 8.26 -10.94 21.40
CA TRP A 172 7.72 -11.30 20.11
C TRP A 172 6.29 -11.83 20.25
N THR A 173 5.39 -11.39 19.39
CA THR A 173 4.01 -11.90 19.33
C THR A 173 3.99 -13.28 18.67
N LEU A 174 3.24 -14.22 19.25
CA LEU A 174 2.95 -15.53 18.66
C LEU A 174 1.64 -15.45 17.86
N SER A 175 1.60 -16.07 16.68
CA SER A 175 0.37 -16.13 15.87
C SER A 175 -0.70 -16.96 16.58
N GLN A 176 -1.98 -16.61 16.36
CA GLN A 176 -3.09 -17.39 16.89
C GLN A 176 -3.05 -18.83 16.38
N ASP A 177 -2.63 -19.06 15.13
CA ASP A 177 -2.50 -20.39 14.55
C ASP A 177 -1.44 -21.21 15.28
N LEU A 178 -0.28 -20.62 15.58
CA LEU A 178 0.78 -21.30 16.33
C LEU A 178 0.30 -21.67 17.74
N VAL A 179 -0.35 -20.74 18.44
CA VAL A 179 -0.92 -20.99 19.78
C VAL A 179 -1.99 -22.08 19.71
N SER A 180 -2.91 -22.01 18.75
CA SER A 180 -4.02 -22.97 18.59
C SER A 180 -3.55 -24.36 18.15
N LEU A 181 -2.49 -24.42 17.34
CA LEU A 181 -1.86 -25.65 16.90
C LEU A 181 -1.23 -26.41 18.08
N VAL A 182 -0.59 -25.69 19.01
CA VAL A 182 0.17 -26.27 20.12
C VAL A 182 -0.67 -26.45 21.40
N ALA A 183 -1.37 -25.41 21.85
CA ALA A 183 -2.13 -25.40 23.11
C ALA A 183 -3.56 -25.94 22.96
N GLY A 184 -4.09 -25.97 21.74
CA GLY A 184 -5.47 -26.33 21.41
C GLY A 184 -6.48 -25.22 21.74
N ASN A 185 -7.64 -25.25 21.08
CA ASN A 185 -8.74 -24.31 21.33
C ASN A 185 -9.47 -24.67 22.63
N LYS A 186 -8.87 -24.37 23.79
CA LYS A 186 -9.56 -24.48 25.08
C LYS A 186 -10.51 -23.28 25.26
N PRO A 187 -11.79 -23.50 25.60
CA PRO A 187 -12.70 -22.41 25.94
C PRO A 187 -12.12 -21.56 27.07
N GLY A 188 -11.96 -20.26 26.86
CA GLY A 188 -11.38 -19.32 27.84
C GLY A 188 -9.85 -19.25 27.87
N GLY A 189 -9.13 -19.91 26.96
CA GLY A 189 -7.67 -19.71 26.79
C GLY A 189 -7.34 -18.36 26.12
N PRO A 190 -6.11 -17.84 26.29
CA PRO A 190 -5.72 -16.58 25.66
C PRO A 190 -5.69 -16.72 24.14
N HIS A 191 -6.36 -15.80 23.44
CA HIS A 191 -6.49 -15.82 21.98
C HIS A 191 -5.17 -15.53 21.25
N THR A 192 -4.25 -14.82 21.90
CA THR A 192 -2.92 -14.45 21.39
C THR A 192 -1.96 -14.29 22.57
N VAL A 193 -0.68 -14.65 22.37
CA VAL A 193 0.36 -14.68 23.44
C VAL A 193 1.64 -14.01 22.95
N SER A 194 2.30 -13.24 23.80
CA SER A 194 3.66 -12.71 23.59
C SER A 194 4.69 -13.61 24.24
N MET A 195 5.76 -13.89 23.53
CA MET A 195 6.97 -14.54 24.03
C MET A 195 7.97 -13.46 24.46
N LEU A 196 8.30 -13.41 25.74
CA LEU A 196 9.41 -12.63 26.29
C LEU A 196 10.63 -13.53 26.49
N CYS A 197 11.83 -13.04 26.16
CA CYS A 197 13.08 -13.74 26.42
C CYS A 197 14.17 -12.76 26.91
N ALA A 198 15.00 -13.20 27.85
CA ALA A 198 16.20 -12.47 28.25
C ALA A 198 17.29 -12.62 27.18
N ILE A 199 17.82 -11.50 26.71
CA ILE A 199 18.88 -11.46 25.68
C ILE A 199 20.24 -11.06 26.25
N TYR A 200 20.25 -10.52 27.48
CA TYR A 200 21.45 -10.23 28.27
C TYR A 200 21.30 -10.72 29.71
N PRO A 201 22.40 -10.99 30.44
CA PRO A 201 22.33 -11.50 31.80
C PRO A 201 21.59 -10.51 32.71
N LEU A 202 20.60 -11.00 33.44
CA LEU A 202 19.80 -10.19 34.36
C LEU A 202 20.16 -10.52 35.80
N LYS A 203 20.39 -9.50 36.62
CA LYS A 203 20.61 -9.64 38.07
C LYS A 203 19.31 -9.38 38.83
N SER A 204 19.20 -9.94 40.02
CA SER A 204 18.11 -9.61 40.95
C SER A 204 18.02 -8.10 41.20
N GLY A 205 16.81 -7.56 41.17
CA GLY A 205 16.49 -6.13 41.27
C GLY A 205 16.64 -5.33 39.96
N GLN A 206 17.15 -5.93 38.88
CA GLN A 206 17.36 -5.22 37.62
C GLN A 206 16.02 -5.00 36.88
N LYS A 207 15.77 -3.77 36.44
CA LYS A 207 14.61 -3.41 35.60
C LYS A 207 14.73 -4.03 34.21
N LEU A 208 13.62 -4.54 33.69
CA LEU A 208 13.50 -4.93 32.29
C LEU A 208 13.46 -3.69 31.39
N LYS A 209 14.05 -3.81 30.23
CA LYS A 209 14.06 -2.81 29.15
C LYS A 209 14.20 -3.53 27.82
N ARG A 210 13.56 -3.02 26.77
CA ARG A 210 13.61 -3.65 25.44
C ARG A 210 13.87 -2.61 24.35
N ASP A 211 14.51 -3.03 23.27
CA ASP A 211 14.57 -2.20 22.07
C ASP A 211 13.24 -2.34 21.32
N TYR A 212 12.55 -1.23 21.05
CA TYR A 212 11.29 -1.25 20.28
C TYR A 212 11.57 -1.36 18.79
N LEU A 213 12.75 -0.93 18.35
CA LEU A 213 13.20 -0.97 16.96
C LEU A 213 14.58 -1.64 16.89
N PRO A 214 14.67 -2.95 17.21
CA PRO A 214 15.92 -3.68 17.19
C PRO A 214 16.54 -3.65 15.79
N GLY A 215 17.85 -3.37 15.70
CA GLY A 215 18.57 -3.37 14.43
C GLY A 215 19.67 -2.30 14.34
N LYS A 216 20.14 -2.04 13.12
CA LYS A 216 21.19 -1.04 12.88
C LYS A 216 20.68 0.37 13.17
N ARG A 217 21.46 1.11 13.98
CA ARG A 217 21.23 2.53 14.29
C ARG A 217 21.34 3.36 13.01
N SER A 218 20.19 3.82 12.52
CA SER A 218 20.05 4.59 11.27
C SER A 218 19.19 5.83 11.51
N LEU A 219 19.32 6.84 10.65
CA LEU A 219 18.46 8.03 10.74
C LEU A 219 16.97 7.68 10.64
N GLN A 220 16.62 6.62 9.90
CA GLN A 220 15.25 6.12 9.84
C GLN A 220 14.79 5.56 11.18
N ARG A 221 15.63 4.78 11.86
CA ARG A 221 15.35 4.29 13.22
C ARG A 221 15.07 5.45 14.17
N VAL A 222 15.95 6.46 14.17
CA VAL A 222 15.82 7.65 15.04
C VAL A 222 14.51 8.40 14.76
N ALA A 223 14.18 8.60 13.48
CA ALA A 223 12.93 9.26 13.09
C ALA A 223 11.69 8.50 13.54
N ARG A 224 11.72 7.17 13.45
CA ARG A 224 10.64 6.32 13.92
C ARG A 224 10.51 6.37 15.44
N LEU A 225 11.61 6.32 16.19
CA LEU A 225 11.61 6.49 17.65
C LEU A 225 10.98 7.82 18.06
N VAL A 226 11.44 8.95 17.51
CA VAL A 226 10.86 10.28 17.83
C VAL A 226 9.35 10.30 17.64
N THR A 227 8.89 9.69 16.56
CA THR A 227 7.47 9.69 16.20
C THR A 227 6.65 8.79 17.13
N LEU A 228 7.19 7.66 17.59
CA LEU A 228 6.50 6.68 18.44
C LEU A 228 6.50 7.06 19.93
N ILE A 229 7.67 7.45 20.44
CA ILE A 229 7.91 7.66 21.88
C ILE A 229 8.05 9.14 22.27
N GLY A 230 8.03 10.08 21.31
CA GLY A 230 7.92 11.51 21.59
C GLY A 230 9.13 12.12 22.30
N GLU A 231 8.90 13.09 23.21
CA GLU A 231 9.97 13.79 23.95
C GLU A 231 10.80 12.85 24.84
N ASP A 232 10.20 11.73 25.27
CA ASP A 232 10.90 10.67 26.01
C ASP A 232 11.98 9.98 25.17
N ALA A 233 11.95 10.09 23.85
CA ALA A 233 13.02 9.57 22.98
C ALA A 233 14.40 10.06 23.42
N LYS A 234 14.55 11.33 23.83
CA LYS A 234 15.84 11.88 24.29
C LYS A 234 16.33 11.25 25.59
N ARG A 235 15.40 10.82 26.45
CA ARG A 235 15.70 10.21 27.74
C ARG A 235 16.23 8.79 27.59
N TRP A 236 15.77 8.07 26.57
CA TRP A 236 16.00 6.64 26.41
C TRP A 236 16.87 6.26 25.19
N ALA A 237 17.03 7.17 24.22
CA ALA A 237 17.95 6.99 23.10
C ALA A 237 19.40 7.01 23.57
N HIS A 238 20.23 6.19 22.94
CA HIS A 238 21.67 6.17 23.20
C HIS A 238 22.29 7.55 22.91
N PRO A 239 23.32 8.00 23.67
CA PRO A 239 23.95 9.31 23.45
C PRO A 239 24.42 9.58 22.02
N SER A 240 24.81 8.53 21.27
CA SER A 240 25.21 8.64 19.86
C SER A 240 24.06 9.01 18.91
N GLU A 241 22.81 8.87 19.34
CA GLU A 241 21.62 9.20 18.54
C GLU A 241 21.06 10.59 18.87
N HIS A 242 21.53 11.25 19.93
CA HIS A 242 21.04 12.57 20.37
C HIS A 242 21.22 13.64 19.30
N ASP A 243 22.34 13.62 18.59
CA ASP A 243 22.56 14.52 17.44
C ASP A 243 21.61 14.20 16.29
N GLY A 244 21.34 12.92 16.05
CA GLY A 244 20.35 12.44 15.08
C GLY A 244 18.94 12.93 15.39
N LEU A 245 18.52 12.90 16.67
CA LEU A 245 17.22 13.38 17.13
C LEU A 245 17.00 14.88 16.82
N VAL A 246 18.06 15.69 16.85
CA VAL A 246 18.03 17.11 16.48
C VAL A 246 18.01 17.29 14.95
N GLN A 247 18.62 16.35 14.21
CA GLN A 247 18.75 16.40 12.76
C GLN A 247 17.57 15.81 11.98
N VAL A 248 16.69 14.97 12.59
CA VAL A 248 15.53 14.37 11.89
C VAL A 248 14.71 15.43 11.15
N PHE A 249 14.47 16.57 11.79
CA PHE A 249 13.69 17.68 11.22
C PHE A 249 14.51 18.67 10.37
N ARG A 250 15.82 18.44 10.19
CA ARG A 250 16.72 19.28 9.38
C ARG A 250 17.07 18.65 8.03
N CYS A 251 16.70 17.40 7.79
CA CYS A 251 16.98 16.70 6.54
C CYS A 251 15.96 17.08 5.44
N SER A 252 16.39 17.93 4.51
CA SER A 252 15.56 18.39 3.38
C SER A 252 15.63 17.47 2.14
N SER A 253 16.71 16.69 2.01
CA SER A 253 17.00 15.93 0.78
C SER A 253 16.78 14.42 0.91
N PRO A 254 16.18 13.77 -0.11
CA PRO A 254 16.12 12.32 -0.18
C PRO A 254 17.53 11.73 -0.34
N PRO A 255 17.83 10.58 0.28
CA PRO A 255 19.04 9.83 -0.05
C PRO A 255 19.03 9.46 -1.54
N SER A 256 20.20 9.37 -2.17
CA SER A 256 20.32 8.85 -3.54
C SER A 256 19.85 7.40 -3.55
N ILE A 257 18.63 7.16 -4.05
CA ILE A 257 18.08 5.81 -4.20
C ILE A 257 18.65 5.25 -5.51
N PRO A 258 19.41 4.14 -5.49
CA PRO A 258 19.76 3.42 -6.72
C PRO A 258 18.48 3.09 -7.48
N LEU A 259 18.48 3.21 -8.81
CA LEU A 259 17.40 2.67 -9.65
C LEU A 259 17.32 1.15 -9.43
N LEU A 260 16.53 0.74 -8.43
CA LEU A 260 16.21 -0.66 -8.18
C LEU A 260 15.13 -1.06 -9.18
N GLU A 261 15.52 -1.91 -10.13
CA GLU A 261 14.62 -2.64 -11.01
C GLU A 261 13.48 -3.24 -10.18
N CYS A 262 12.25 -2.94 -10.56
CA CYS A 262 11.08 -3.60 -9.99
C CYS A 262 11.04 -5.02 -10.56
N ARG A 263 11.31 -6.04 -9.73
CA ARG A 263 10.86 -7.40 -10.04
C ARG A 263 9.37 -7.47 -9.75
N GLN A 264 8.55 -7.48 -10.80
CA GLN A 264 7.13 -7.79 -10.68
C GLN A 264 6.99 -9.31 -10.42
N GLU A 265 5.99 -9.70 -9.61
CA GLU A 265 5.60 -11.11 -9.49
C GLU A 265 5.13 -11.60 -10.85
N GLN A 266 5.81 -12.64 -11.34
CA GLN A 266 5.55 -13.26 -12.64
C GLN A 266 4.64 -14.46 -12.44
N VAL A 267 3.51 -14.49 -13.16
CA VAL A 267 2.74 -15.72 -13.26
C VAL A 267 3.49 -16.65 -14.22
N ASP A 268 3.93 -17.80 -13.71
CA ASP A 268 4.52 -18.87 -14.50
C ASP A 268 3.43 -19.56 -15.31
N HIS A 269 3.02 -18.93 -16.41
CA HIS A 269 2.28 -19.63 -17.45
C HIS A 269 3.29 -20.35 -18.34
N ASN A 270 3.43 -21.64 -18.10
CA ASN A 270 4.21 -22.62 -18.87
C ASN A 270 3.84 -22.71 -20.38
N ASP A 271 3.03 -21.80 -20.92
CA ASP A 271 2.58 -21.81 -22.32
C ASP A 271 3.36 -20.87 -23.24
N ALA A 272 4.31 -20.10 -22.73
CA ALA A 272 5.20 -19.29 -23.56
C ALA A 272 6.40 -20.11 -24.09
N ARG A 273 6.14 -21.01 -25.04
CA ARG A 273 7.19 -21.52 -25.94
C ARG A 273 6.78 -21.26 -27.40
N PRO A 274 7.28 -20.20 -28.04
CA PRO A 274 7.01 -19.95 -29.44
C PRO A 274 7.92 -20.82 -30.31
N ARG A 275 7.38 -21.89 -30.90
CA ARG A 275 7.96 -22.48 -32.11
C ARG A 275 7.08 -22.06 -33.28
N LEU A 276 7.64 -21.17 -34.11
CA LEU A 276 7.11 -20.53 -35.33
C LEU A 276 6.45 -19.16 -35.09
N ALA A 277 7.28 -18.12 -35.17
CA ALA A 277 6.82 -16.74 -35.35
C ALA A 277 6.23 -16.58 -36.77
N MET A 278 5.13 -15.84 -36.89
CA MET A 278 4.54 -15.45 -38.17
C MET A 278 5.54 -14.67 -39.04
N THR A 279 5.45 -14.86 -40.36
CA THR A 279 6.36 -14.28 -41.37
C THR A 279 5.88 -12.95 -41.95
N GLU A 280 4.59 -12.58 -41.81
CA GLU A 280 4.03 -11.33 -42.33
C GLU A 280 3.66 -10.35 -41.19
N PHE A 281 4.11 -9.10 -41.34
CA PHE A 281 3.99 -8.05 -40.33
C PHE A 281 2.65 -7.30 -40.36
N ALA A 282 2.03 -7.14 -41.54
CA ALA A 282 0.84 -6.28 -41.71
C ALA A 282 -0.13 -6.83 -42.78
N PRO A 283 -0.90 -7.88 -42.49
CA PRO A 283 -1.95 -8.34 -43.38
C PRO A 283 -3.09 -7.31 -43.52
N GLU A 284 -3.84 -7.43 -44.61
CA GLU A 284 -5.04 -6.62 -44.88
C GLU A 284 -6.07 -6.79 -43.76
N ILE A 285 -6.33 -8.03 -43.35
CA ILE A 285 -7.13 -8.38 -42.17
C ILE A 285 -6.19 -8.79 -41.04
N LYS A 286 -6.25 -8.09 -39.91
CA LYS A 286 -5.39 -8.32 -38.74
C LYS A 286 -6.08 -9.23 -37.73
N LYS A 287 -5.48 -10.39 -37.47
CA LYS A 287 -6.00 -11.36 -36.50
C LYS A 287 -5.69 -10.91 -35.07
N VAL A 288 -6.69 -10.86 -34.21
CA VAL A 288 -6.61 -10.35 -32.84
C VAL A 288 -6.89 -11.50 -31.87
N PHE A 289 -5.95 -11.77 -30.98
CA PHE A 289 -6.21 -12.57 -29.78
C PHE A 289 -6.44 -11.63 -28.60
N THR A 290 -7.49 -11.89 -27.82
CA THR A 290 -7.80 -11.12 -26.62
C THR A 290 -8.40 -11.99 -25.51
N ASP A 291 -8.10 -11.65 -24.26
CA ASP A 291 -8.76 -12.17 -23.05
C ASP A 291 -9.63 -11.08 -22.37
N HIS A 292 -9.89 -9.98 -23.08
CA HIS A 292 -10.63 -8.83 -22.60
C HIS A 292 -12.09 -8.92 -23.07
N PRO A 293 -13.07 -9.16 -22.19
CA PRO A 293 -14.45 -9.47 -22.58
C PRO A 293 -15.10 -8.33 -23.39
N VAL A 294 -14.85 -7.07 -23.01
CA VAL A 294 -15.38 -5.91 -23.74
C VAL A 294 -14.84 -5.82 -25.18
N ILE A 295 -13.62 -6.28 -25.44
CA ILE A 295 -13.05 -6.31 -26.78
C ILE A 295 -13.62 -7.48 -27.57
N GLU A 296 -13.71 -8.66 -26.93
CA GLU A 296 -14.31 -9.86 -27.51
C GLU A 296 -15.75 -9.61 -27.99
N ASP A 297 -16.56 -8.93 -27.17
CA ASP A 297 -17.96 -8.64 -27.50
C ASP A 297 -18.15 -7.42 -28.41
N GLY A 298 -17.21 -6.46 -28.38
CA GLY A 298 -17.42 -5.12 -28.95
C GLY A 298 -16.63 -4.81 -30.22
N LEU A 299 -15.65 -5.64 -30.61
CA LEU A 299 -14.82 -5.40 -31.79
C LEU A 299 -15.48 -5.97 -33.05
N GLU A 300 -16.05 -5.08 -33.87
CA GLU A 300 -16.75 -5.42 -35.12
C GLU A 300 -16.12 -4.77 -36.36
N HIS A 301 -14.96 -4.14 -36.22
CA HIS A 301 -14.33 -3.38 -37.29
C HIS A 301 -13.74 -4.31 -38.37
N GLN A 302 -14.10 -4.08 -39.64
CA GLN A 302 -13.80 -4.93 -40.81
C GLN A 302 -12.31 -5.27 -41.04
N ALA A 303 -11.39 -4.45 -40.53
CA ALA A 303 -9.95 -4.68 -40.64
C ALA A 303 -9.41 -5.70 -39.60
N PHE A 304 -10.24 -6.19 -38.70
CA PHE A 304 -9.86 -7.09 -37.61
C PHE A 304 -10.71 -8.35 -37.59
N GLU A 305 -10.08 -9.48 -37.27
CA GLU A 305 -10.72 -10.78 -37.10
C GLU A 305 -10.30 -11.34 -35.73
N LEU A 306 -11.26 -11.68 -34.86
CA LEU A 306 -10.95 -12.32 -33.58
C LEU A 306 -10.54 -13.78 -33.80
N VAL A 307 -9.51 -14.23 -33.09
CA VAL A 307 -9.03 -15.62 -33.14
C VAL A 307 -8.86 -16.22 -31.74
N ASP A 308 -9.26 -17.48 -31.59
CA ASP A 308 -9.23 -18.19 -30.30
C ASP A 308 -7.82 -18.65 -29.89
N LYS A 309 -6.87 -18.68 -30.83
CA LYS A 309 -5.53 -19.21 -30.60
C LYS A 309 -4.49 -18.12 -30.68
N PHE A 310 -3.68 -18.03 -29.63
CA PHE A 310 -2.53 -17.13 -29.54
C PHE A 310 -1.63 -17.19 -30.79
N VAL A 311 -1.33 -18.40 -31.28
CA VAL A 311 -0.41 -18.63 -32.40
C VAL A 311 -0.90 -18.02 -33.73
N ASP A 312 -2.21 -17.88 -33.91
CA ASP A 312 -2.83 -17.43 -35.15
C ASP A 312 -2.95 -15.89 -35.23
N SER A 313 -2.61 -15.18 -34.14
CA SER A 313 -2.82 -13.74 -34.00
C SER A 313 -1.68 -12.88 -34.57
N ASN A 314 -2.03 -11.73 -35.15
CA ASN A 314 -1.12 -10.62 -35.45
C ASN A 314 -1.01 -9.62 -34.28
N ILE A 315 -2.10 -9.45 -33.55
CA ILE A 315 -2.25 -8.51 -32.44
C ILE A 315 -2.60 -9.28 -31.18
N LEU A 316 -1.85 -9.01 -30.12
CA LEU A 316 -2.16 -9.46 -28.77
C LEU A 316 -2.74 -8.30 -27.97
N PHE A 317 -4.02 -8.37 -27.65
CA PHE A 317 -4.68 -7.40 -26.77
C PHE A 317 -5.14 -8.10 -25.49
N VAL A 318 -4.29 -8.14 -24.47
CA VAL A 318 -4.53 -8.93 -23.25
C VAL A 318 -4.55 -8.08 -21.98
N ARG A 319 -5.30 -8.51 -20.98
CA ARG A 319 -5.47 -7.83 -19.69
C ARG A 319 -4.29 -8.02 -18.76
N HIS A 320 -3.60 -9.15 -18.90
CA HIS A 320 -2.52 -9.56 -18.01
C HIS A 320 -1.16 -9.19 -18.59
N PRO A 321 -0.20 -8.75 -17.76
CA PRO A 321 1.17 -8.49 -18.21
C PRO A 321 1.80 -9.73 -18.87
N VAL A 322 2.50 -9.54 -19.98
CA VAL A 322 3.27 -10.66 -20.60
C VAL A 322 4.57 -10.93 -19.85
N THR A 323 4.94 -12.20 -19.76
CA THR A 323 6.17 -12.63 -19.09
C THR A 323 7.44 -12.27 -19.88
N SER A 324 7.34 -12.21 -21.21
CA SER A 324 8.45 -11.95 -22.11
C SER A 324 7.98 -11.31 -23.42
N PHE A 325 8.55 -10.14 -23.74
CA PHE A 325 8.33 -9.48 -25.03
C PHE A 325 9.12 -10.14 -26.17
N TYR A 326 10.13 -10.97 -25.86
CA TYR A 326 10.94 -11.67 -26.85
C TYR A 326 10.15 -12.77 -27.56
N ASP A 327 9.22 -13.41 -26.85
CA ASP A 327 8.47 -14.57 -27.34
C ASP A 327 7.29 -14.22 -28.26
N LEU A 328 7.07 -12.92 -28.50
CA LEU A 328 5.93 -12.42 -29.28
C LEU A 328 6.12 -12.52 -30.81
N GLY A 329 7.32 -12.85 -31.29
CA GLY A 329 7.60 -12.88 -32.75
C GLY A 329 7.44 -11.49 -33.35
N LEU A 330 6.77 -11.34 -34.50
CA LEU A 330 6.51 -10.05 -35.17
C LEU A 330 5.20 -9.36 -34.73
N ARG A 331 4.51 -9.89 -33.72
CA ARG A 331 3.18 -9.40 -33.31
C ARG A 331 3.22 -8.01 -32.67
N MET A 332 2.11 -7.29 -32.78
CA MET A 332 1.84 -6.10 -31.98
C MET A 332 1.22 -6.50 -30.64
N ILE A 333 1.43 -5.70 -29.60
CA ILE A 333 0.94 -5.97 -28.24
C ILE A 333 0.43 -4.68 -27.55
N ASN A 334 -0.60 -4.81 -26.72
CA ASN A 334 -1.18 -3.71 -25.93
C ASN A 334 -0.41 -3.37 -24.64
N GLN A 335 0.92 -3.59 -24.59
CA GLN A 335 1.79 -3.27 -23.45
C GLN A 335 3.14 -2.71 -23.92
N PHE A 336 3.78 -1.89 -23.08
CA PHE A 336 5.16 -1.44 -23.30
C PHE A 336 6.15 -2.14 -22.35
N PRO A 337 7.33 -2.56 -22.83
CA PRO A 337 8.45 -2.87 -21.95
C PRO A 337 8.74 -1.67 -21.03
N HIS A 338 9.05 -1.92 -19.77
CA HIS A 338 9.34 -0.88 -18.77
C HIS A 338 8.19 0.09 -18.45
N GLU A 339 6.93 -0.24 -18.81
CA GLU A 339 5.76 0.58 -18.43
C GLU A 339 5.51 0.65 -16.92
N GLY A 340 6.21 -0.18 -16.14
CA GLY A 340 6.33 -0.04 -14.69
C GLY A 340 6.72 1.38 -14.26
N SER A 341 7.50 2.10 -15.07
CA SER A 341 7.83 3.53 -14.85
C SER A 341 6.62 4.46 -14.79
N LEU A 342 5.49 4.05 -15.36
CA LEU A 342 4.22 4.76 -15.36
C LEU A 342 3.21 4.16 -14.37
N VAL A 343 3.13 2.82 -14.28
CA VAL A 343 2.07 2.13 -13.52
C VAL A 343 2.45 1.72 -12.09
N SER A 344 3.74 1.53 -11.76
CA SER A 344 4.17 1.35 -10.37
C SER A 344 4.23 2.70 -9.69
N ARG A 345 3.54 2.87 -8.54
CA ARG A 345 3.53 4.15 -7.81
C ARG A 345 4.93 4.57 -7.38
N ARG A 346 5.77 3.58 -7.03
CA ARG A 346 7.18 3.77 -6.69
C ARG A 346 7.99 4.34 -7.85
N LEU A 347 7.91 3.70 -9.03
CA LEU A 347 8.70 4.11 -10.19
C LEU A 347 8.14 5.39 -10.83
N ALA A 348 6.82 5.54 -10.88
CA ALA A 348 6.16 6.76 -11.33
C ALA A 348 6.59 7.97 -10.50
N LEU A 349 6.65 7.83 -9.18
CA LEU A 349 7.16 8.88 -8.30
C LEU A 349 8.62 9.27 -8.63
N GLN A 350 9.50 8.30 -8.89
CA GLN A 350 10.89 8.57 -9.28
C GLN A 350 10.95 9.30 -10.61
N MET A 351 10.19 8.85 -11.60
CA MET A 351 10.07 9.49 -12.92
C MET A 351 9.55 10.93 -12.79
N ILE A 352 8.47 11.16 -12.05
CA ILE A 352 7.86 12.48 -11.84
C ILE A 352 8.88 13.46 -11.24
N ARG A 353 9.66 13.03 -10.25
CA ARG A 353 10.68 13.90 -9.63
C ARG A 353 11.84 14.22 -10.58
N SER A 354 12.21 13.29 -11.47
CA SER A 354 13.25 13.55 -12.48
C SER A 354 12.88 14.70 -13.43
N MET A 355 11.59 14.87 -13.69
CA MET A 355 11.05 15.96 -14.51
C MET A 355 11.14 17.32 -13.81
N SER A 356 10.80 17.40 -12.53
CA SER A 356 10.86 18.65 -11.76
C SER A 356 12.28 19.15 -11.60
N VAL A 357 13.27 18.25 -11.47
CA VAL A 357 14.69 18.60 -11.46
C VAL A 357 15.10 19.24 -12.79
N ALA A 358 14.68 18.67 -13.92
CA ALA A 358 14.99 19.21 -15.24
C ALA A 358 14.37 20.61 -15.50
N ARG A 359 13.26 20.95 -14.84
CA ARG A 359 12.58 22.25 -14.99
C ARG A 359 13.26 23.39 -14.25
N ASN A 360 13.79 23.13 -13.06
CA ASN A 360 14.27 24.20 -12.19
C ASN A 360 15.70 24.65 -12.51
N GLY A 361 16.42 23.99 -13.43
CA GLY A 361 17.78 24.38 -13.85
C GLY A 361 18.86 24.26 -12.78
N ASP A 362 18.45 24.10 -11.52
CA ASP A 362 19.30 23.70 -10.43
C ASP A 362 19.87 22.30 -10.75
N GLY A 363 21.20 22.15 -10.67
CA GLY A 363 21.80 20.84 -10.50
C GLY A 363 21.19 20.13 -9.28
N PRO A 364 21.60 18.90 -8.92
CA PRO A 364 21.11 18.27 -7.69
C PRO A 364 21.40 19.19 -6.50
N ASN A 365 20.43 20.03 -6.12
CA ASN A 365 20.56 21.01 -5.07
C ASN A 365 20.06 20.32 -3.80
N PRO A 366 20.96 19.89 -2.91
CA PRO A 366 20.60 19.12 -1.73
C PRO A 366 19.82 19.95 -0.69
N ALA A 367 19.55 21.22 -0.95
CA ALA A 367 18.84 22.11 -0.03
C ALA A 367 17.31 22.25 -0.29
N GLY A 368 16.80 21.84 -1.46
CA GLY A 368 15.37 21.95 -1.77
C GLY A 368 14.52 20.88 -1.07
N GLU A 369 13.41 21.27 -0.43
CA GLU A 369 12.48 20.35 0.26
C GLU A 369 11.96 19.26 -0.70
N ALA A 370 11.94 17.99 -0.30
CA ALA A 370 11.48 16.89 -1.16
C ALA A 370 10.04 17.04 -1.71
N SER A 371 9.16 17.75 -0.99
CA SER A 371 7.81 18.13 -1.44
C SER A 371 7.82 19.18 -2.58
N SER A 372 8.82 20.07 -2.62
CA SER A 372 8.97 21.12 -3.64
C SER A 372 9.41 20.60 -5.01
N ARG A 373 9.76 19.31 -5.11
CA ARG A 373 10.22 18.64 -6.33
C ARG A 373 9.09 17.88 -7.05
N GLN A 374 7.83 18.03 -6.64
CA GLN A 374 6.70 17.43 -7.35
C GLN A 374 5.92 18.50 -8.12
N PRO A 375 5.40 18.16 -9.31
CA PRO A 375 4.61 19.09 -10.08
C PRO A 375 3.27 19.35 -9.39
N TRP A 376 2.67 20.49 -9.71
CA TRP A 376 1.43 20.99 -9.11
C TRP A 376 0.25 20.00 -9.21
N TRP A 377 0.25 19.11 -10.21
CA TRP A 377 -0.79 18.13 -10.46
C TRP A 377 -0.56 16.79 -9.75
N TYR A 378 0.54 16.59 -9.00
CA TYR A 378 0.80 15.35 -8.28
C TYR A 378 0.86 15.59 -6.77
N PRO A 379 0.06 14.88 -5.95
CA PRO A 379 0.07 15.11 -4.50
C PRO A 379 1.45 14.81 -3.88
N PRO A 380 1.84 15.56 -2.82
CA PRO A 380 3.00 15.24 -2.00
C PRO A 380 3.08 13.76 -1.65
N THR A 381 4.08 13.05 -2.17
CA THR A 381 4.21 11.58 -2.01
C THR A 381 5.63 11.18 -1.64
N PHE A 382 5.79 10.23 -0.72
CA PHE A 382 7.07 9.70 -0.24
C PHE A 382 7.07 8.17 -0.19
N ILE A 383 8.22 7.54 -0.44
CA ILE A 383 8.42 6.09 -0.23
C ILE A 383 8.88 5.90 1.22
N LEU A 384 8.02 5.41 2.11
CA LEU A 384 8.29 5.40 3.55
C LEU A 384 9.59 4.65 3.91
N ASN A 385 9.86 3.51 3.26
CA ASN A 385 11.04 2.69 3.52
C ASN A 385 12.37 3.43 3.28
N THR A 386 12.37 4.49 2.46
CA THR A 386 13.57 5.28 2.15
C THR A 386 13.46 6.75 2.57
N GLU A 387 12.23 7.26 2.74
CA GLU A 387 11.93 8.69 2.83
C GLU A 387 11.10 9.10 4.06
N VAL A 388 11.09 8.28 5.12
CA VAL A 388 10.36 8.58 6.37
C VAL A 388 10.70 9.95 6.95
N ASN A 389 11.95 10.40 6.88
CA ASN A 389 12.36 11.71 7.41
C ASN A 389 11.71 12.87 6.65
N GLN A 390 11.70 12.79 5.32
CA GLN A 390 11.13 13.81 4.45
C GLN A 390 9.61 13.88 4.64
N PHE A 391 8.96 12.72 4.79
CA PHE A 391 7.56 12.64 5.19
C PHE A 391 7.32 13.36 6.52
N LEU A 392 8.09 13.07 7.58
CA LEU A 392 7.89 13.67 8.90
C LEU A 392 8.10 15.19 8.90
N VAL A 393 9.06 15.70 8.12
CA VAL A 393 9.27 17.14 7.92
C VAL A 393 8.04 17.76 7.25
N ALA A 394 7.53 17.16 6.18
CA ALA A 394 6.34 17.65 5.49
C ALA A 394 5.09 17.58 6.38
N HIS A 395 4.93 16.51 7.15
CA HIS A 395 3.84 16.33 8.10
C HIS A 395 3.84 17.40 9.19
N LYS A 396 5.01 17.66 9.79
CA LYS A 396 5.17 18.69 10.82
C LYS A 396 4.86 20.09 10.28
N LYS A 397 5.32 20.40 9.07
CA LYS A 397 5.04 21.68 8.40
C LYS A 397 3.54 21.90 8.18
N GLN A 398 2.79 20.87 7.79
CA GLN A 398 1.32 20.95 7.64
C GLN A 398 0.65 21.25 8.99
N GLN A 399 1.09 20.58 10.07
CA GLN A 399 0.59 20.84 11.41
C GLN A 399 0.88 22.29 11.87
N GLU A 400 2.10 22.79 11.65
CA GLU A 400 2.51 24.15 12.02
C GLU A 400 1.75 25.24 11.24
N THR A 401 1.38 24.95 9.99
CA THR A 401 0.61 25.85 9.13
C THR A 401 -0.90 25.70 9.28
N ASN A 402 -1.35 24.82 10.18
CA ASN A 402 -2.76 24.46 10.38
C ASN A 402 -3.45 24.02 9.08
N GLU A 403 -2.68 23.40 8.19
CA GLU A 403 -3.17 22.73 6.99
C GLU A 403 -3.63 21.31 7.33
N ASP A 404 -4.50 20.73 6.49
CA ASP A 404 -4.91 19.33 6.65
C ASP A 404 -3.70 18.40 6.61
N SER A 405 -3.56 17.55 7.62
CA SER A 405 -2.42 16.63 7.77
C SER A 405 -2.80 15.17 7.56
N HIS A 406 -3.89 14.87 6.84
CA HIS A 406 -4.27 13.50 6.50
C HIS A 406 -3.42 12.94 5.36
N TRP A 407 -2.95 11.71 5.54
CA TRP A 407 -2.15 10.99 4.56
C TRP A 407 -2.77 9.63 4.25
N LEU A 408 -2.73 9.27 2.98
CA LEU A 408 -3.13 7.96 2.47
C LEU A 408 -1.88 7.12 2.28
N VAL A 409 -1.77 6.07 3.07
CA VAL A 409 -0.71 5.06 2.96
C VAL A 409 -1.22 3.91 2.11
N LYS A 410 -0.44 3.51 1.11
CA LYS A 410 -0.75 2.42 0.17
C LYS A 410 0.53 1.66 -0.21
N PRO A 411 0.44 0.44 -0.76
CA PRO A 411 1.59 -0.31 -1.20
C PRO A 411 2.19 0.39 -2.42
N ALA A 412 3.51 0.45 -2.46
CA ALA A 412 4.27 1.19 -3.45
C ALA A 412 4.19 0.55 -4.84
N ASP A 413 4.01 -0.78 -4.88
CA ASP A 413 3.87 -1.56 -6.09
C ASP A 413 2.41 -2.04 -6.30
N PRO A 414 2.01 -2.35 -7.55
CA PRO A 414 0.65 -2.79 -7.86
C PRO A 414 0.25 -4.10 -7.15
N GLY A 415 -1.05 -4.32 -6.97
CA GLY A 415 -1.60 -5.58 -6.41
C GLY A 415 -1.75 -5.63 -4.88
N GLY A 416 -1.13 -4.70 -4.14
CA GLY A 416 -1.35 -4.62 -2.69
C GLY A 416 -2.72 -4.01 -2.33
N VAL A 417 -3.51 -4.72 -1.53
CA VAL A 417 -4.88 -4.32 -1.11
C VAL A 417 -4.92 -3.48 0.17
N ASN A 418 -3.79 -3.30 0.83
CA ASN A 418 -3.71 -2.71 2.16
C ASN A 418 -3.60 -1.19 2.08
N TRP A 419 -4.40 -0.46 2.85
CA TRP A 419 -4.34 1.00 2.88
C TRP A 419 -4.61 1.50 4.29
N CYS A 420 -4.19 2.73 4.55
CA CYS A 420 -4.49 3.43 5.80
C CYS A 420 -4.67 4.91 5.51
N LEU A 421 -5.77 5.51 5.97
CA LEU A 421 -5.95 6.95 6.00
C LEU A 421 -5.80 7.43 7.44
N THR A 422 -4.86 8.33 7.68
CA THR A 422 -4.60 8.84 9.03
C THR A 422 -3.91 10.19 8.99
N SER A 423 -4.18 11.02 10.00
CA SER A 423 -3.42 12.23 10.29
C SER A 423 -2.35 12.03 11.37
N ASP A 424 -2.19 10.81 11.87
CA ASP A 424 -1.22 10.47 12.91
C ASP A 424 0.06 9.87 12.29
N ALA A 425 1.18 10.58 12.44
CA ALA A 425 2.48 10.13 11.94
C ALA A 425 2.96 8.84 12.63
N GLY A 426 2.61 8.62 13.91
CA GLY A 426 2.94 7.40 14.64
C GLY A 426 2.35 6.17 13.96
N THR A 427 1.08 6.27 13.56
CA THR A 427 0.37 5.25 12.79
C THR A 427 1.10 4.91 11.50
N ILE A 428 1.56 5.92 10.77
CA ILE A 428 2.22 5.76 9.46
C ILE A 428 3.58 5.08 9.63
N VAL A 429 4.36 5.50 10.62
CA VAL A 429 5.67 4.92 10.94
C VAL A 429 5.57 3.45 11.35
N ARG A 430 4.51 3.06 12.05
CA ARG A 430 4.27 1.66 12.45
C ARG A 430 4.08 0.74 11.27
N LEU A 431 3.47 1.20 10.18
CA LEU A 431 3.31 0.41 8.95
C LEU A 431 4.65 -0.03 8.35
N MET A 432 5.76 0.66 8.67
CA MET A 432 7.11 0.24 8.25
C MET A 432 7.63 -1.02 8.97
N GLU A 433 6.94 -1.51 9.99
CA GLU A 433 7.26 -2.77 10.68
C GLU A 433 6.78 -3.99 9.89
N ASP A 434 5.96 -3.78 8.86
CA ASP A 434 5.71 -4.82 7.87
C ASP A 434 6.91 -4.97 6.95
N HIS A 435 7.78 -5.91 7.33
CA HIS A 435 9.01 -6.24 6.62
C HIS A 435 8.79 -6.78 5.20
N GLY A 436 7.55 -7.12 4.81
CA GLY A 436 7.20 -7.64 3.49
C GLY A 436 6.72 -6.58 2.48
N CYS A 437 6.45 -5.34 2.91
CA CYS A 437 5.82 -4.35 2.03
C CYS A 437 6.62 -3.05 1.90
N SER A 438 6.74 -2.56 0.66
CA SER A 438 7.18 -1.20 0.40
C SER A 438 5.95 -0.28 0.40
N TRP A 439 5.98 0.77 1.20
CA TRP A 439 4.85 1.69 1.37
C TRP A 439 5.13 3.03 0.72
N ILE A 440 4.09 3.60 0.08
CA ILE A 440 4.03 5.03 -0.19
C ILE A 440 3.11 5.71 0.80
N VAL A 441 3.47 6.93 1.20
CA VAL A 441 2.60 7.86 1.92
C VAL A 441 2.33 9.03 0.99
N GLN A 442 1.06 9.22 0.63
CA GLN A 442 0.61 10.27 -0.29
C GLN A 442 -0.32 11.22 0.46
N LYS A 443 -0.15 12.53 0.25
CA LYS A 443 -1.02 13.54 0.84
C LYS A 443 -2.45 13.29 0.40
N TYR A 444 -3.36 13.16 1.36
CA TYR A 444 -4.75 12.97 1.06
C TYR A 444 -5.36 14.25 0.52
N VAL A 445 -6.11 14.13 -0.58
CA VAL A 445 -6.85 15.26 -1.17
C VAL A 445 -8.11 15.48 -0.33
N HIS A 446 -8.07 16.49 0.53
CA HIS A 446 -9.14 16.86 1.44
C HIS A 446 -9.34 18.39 1.50
N PRO A 447 -10.60 18.86 1.45
CA PRO A 447 -11.79 18.15 0.94
C PRO A 447 -11.69 17.88 -0.59
N PRO A 448 -12.17 16.74 -1.10
CA PRO A 448 -12.34 16.51 -2.54
C PRO A 448 -13.66 17.12 -3.03
N LEU A 449 -13.76 17.35 -4.34
CA LEU A 449 -15.04 17.55 -5.02
C LEU A 449 -15.94 16.34 -4.74
N LEU A 450 -17.18 16.61 -4.33
CA LEU A 450 -18.15 15.58 -3.99
C LEU A 450 -19.24 15.48 -5.05
N LEU A 451 -19.60 14.25 -5.41
CA LEU A 451 -20.81 13.95 -6.17
C LEU A 451 -21.83 13.31 -5.24
N PHE A 452 -23.02 13.92 -5.14
CA PHE A 452 -24.10 13.46 -4.27
C PHE A 452 -23.67 13.31 -2.78
N GLY A 453 -22.73 14.16 -2.34
CA GLY A 453 -22.13 14.13 -0.99
C GLY A 453 -21.07 13.05 -0.78
N ARG A 454 -20.62 12.38 -1.85
CA ARG A 454 -19.69 11.25 -1.82
C ARG A 454 -18.42 11.57 -2.56
N LYS A 455 -17.31 10.96 -2.14
CA LYS A 455 -16.02 11.11 -2.83
C LYS A 455 -16.12 10.54 -4.24
N CYS A 456 -15.55 11.24 -5.21
CA CYS A 456 -15.38 10.73 -6.56
C CYS A 456 -13.94 10.83 -7.06
N SER A 457 -13.56 9.97 -8.00
CA SER A 457 -12.34 10.11 -8.81
C SER A 457 -12.70 9.99 -10.29
N LEU A 458 -12.12 10.85 -11.11
CA LEU A 458 -12.28 10.81 -12.56
C LEU A 458 -11.35 9.74 -13.14
N VAL A 459 -11.85 8.96 -14.08
CA VAL A 459 -11.11 7.95 -14.83
C VAL A 459 -10.97 8.45 -16.26
N VAL A 460 -9.77 8.89 -16.61
CA VAL A 460 -9.45 9.40 -17.94
C VAL A 460 -8.66 8.34 -18.71
N LEU A 461 -9.21 7.84 -19.81
CA LEU A 461 -8.51 6.86 -20.64
C LEU A 461 -7.48 7.55 -21.54
N VAL A 462 -6.26 7.01 -21.54
CA VAL A 462 -5.13 7.47 -22.36
C VAL A 462 -4.75 6.32 -23.29
N VAL A 463 -4.86 6.57 -24.59
CA VAL A 463 -4.58 5.63 -25.67
C VAL A 463 -3.19 5.97 -26.23
N VAL A 464 -2.22 5.08 -26.06
CA VAL A 464 -0.83 5.30 -26.47
C VAL A 464 -0.49 4.42 -27.67
N GLN A 465 -0.24 5.05 -28.80
CA GLN A 465 0.21 4.39 -30.02
C GLN A 465 1.75 4.29 -30.07
N SER A 466 2.46 5.29 -29.57
CA SER A 466 3.93 5.28 -29.49
C SER A 466 4.41 6.18 -28.36
N MET A 467 5.46 5.73 -27.67
CA MET A 467 6.15 6.51 -26.64
C MET A 467 7.28 7.38 -27.22
N GLU A 468 7.88 6.95 -28.34
CA GLU A 468 8.97 7.66 -29.02
C GLU A 468 8.98 7.35 -30.54
N PRO A 469 8.65 8.33 -31.42
CA PRO A 469 8.09 9.65 -31.08
C PRO A 469 6.74 9.50 -30.36
N LEU A 470 6.39 10.47 -29.52
CA LEU A 470 5.14 10.40 -28.75
C LEU A 470 3.95 10.51 -29.69
N CYS A 471 3.12 9.46 -29.75
CA CYS A 471 1.81 9.46 -30.36
C CYS A 471 0.81 8.88 -29.34
N ALA A 472 0.06 9.76 -28.69
CA ALA A 472 -0.91 9.39 -27.67
C ALA A 472 -2.14 10.29 -27.73
N TYR A 473 -3.24 9.81 -27.17
CA TYR A 473 -4.55 10.45 -27.19
C TYR A 473 -5.27 10.30 -25.85
N ILE A 474 -6.09 11.28 -25.48
CA ILE A 474 -7.09 11.16 -24.40
C ILE A 474 -8.43 10.79 -25.02
N TYR A 475 -9.12 9.81 -24.46
CA TYR A 475 -10.52 9.57 -24.81
C TYR A 475 -11.41 10.68 -24.23
N ARG A 476 -12.18 11.35 -25.10
CA ARG A 476 -12.97 12.57 -24.80
C ARG A 476 -14.02 12.38 -23.70
N ASN A 477 -14.55 11.17 -23.56
CA ASN A 477 -15.63 10.84 -22.64
C ASN A 477 -15.07 10.08 -21.42
N PHE A 478 -14.50 10.83 -20.48
CA PHE A 478 -14.15 10.30 -19.16
C PHE A 478 -15.43 10.05 -18.34
N TYR A 479 -15.29 9.30 -17.25
CA TYR A 479 -16.34 9.09 -16.25
C TYR A 479 -15.77 9.25 -14.85
N ALA A 480 -16.62 9.36 -13.83
CA ALA A 480 -16.19 9.35 -12.44
C ALA A 480 -16.62 8.08 -11.73
N ARG A 481 -15.75 7.50 -10.91
CA ARG A 481 -16.11 6.48 -9.91
C ARG A 481 -16.54 7.17 -8.63
N VAL A 482 -17.71 6.81 -8.10
CA VAL A 482 -18.32 7.44 -6.92
C VAL A 482 -18.37 6.46 -5.76
N GLY A 483 -17.92 6.90 -4.57
CA GLY A 483 -17.94 6.08 -3.35
C GLY A 483 -19.34 5.61 -2.95
N SER A 484 -19.42 4.50 -2.20
CA SER A 484 -20.70 3.94 -1.73
C SER A 484 -21.25 4.59 -0.46
N LYS A 485 -20.50 5.50 0.20
CA LYS A 485 -20.91 6.18 1.42
C LYS A 485 -20.67 7.69 1.37
N GLN A 486 -21.34 8.42 2.26
CA GLN A 486 -21.19 9.88 2.40
C GLN A 486 -19.79 10.21 2.90
N TYR A 487 -19.15 11.19 2.24
CA TYR A 487 -17.79 11.57 2.56
C TYR A 487 -17.70 12.29 3.91
N ASN A 488 -16.81 11.86 4.78
CA ASN A 488 -16.45 12.56 6.00
C ASN A 488 -15.11 12.03 6.55
N LEU A 489 -14.49 12.73 7.51
CA LEU A 489 -13.25 12.30 8.17
C LEU A 489 -13.47 11.92 9.65
N LYS A 490 -14.68 11.49 10.04
CA LYS A 490 -14.94 11.11 11.42
C LYS A 490 -14.12 9.86 11.76
N PRO A 491 -13.59 9.73 12.99
CA PRO A 491 -12.75 8.60 13.40
C PRO A 491 -13.34 7.22 13.06
N LYS A 492 -14.66 7.05 13.24
CA LYS A 492 -15.37 5.80 12.92
C LYS A 492 -15.44 5.45 11.43
N ASP A 493 -15.38 6.46 10.56
CA ASP A 493 -15.58 6.33 9.11
C ASP A 493 -14.23 6.40 8.35
N ILE A 494 -13.14 6.81 9.02
CA ILE A 494 -11.83 7.07 8.39
C ILE A 494 -11.19 5.83 7.76
N ALA A 495 -11.50 4.66 8.30
CA ALA A 495 -11.03 3.36 7.82
C ALA A 495 -12.04 2.67 6.89
N ASP A 496 -13.17 3.31 6.59
CA ASP A 496 -14.20 2.75 5.74
C ASP A 496 -13.84 2.94 4.25
N PRO A 497 -13.60 1.86 3.49
CA PRO A 497 -13.26 1.97 2.08
C PRO A 497 -14.41 2.59 1.28
N GLY A 498 -15.67 2.40 1.68
CA GLY A 498 -16.85 2.97 1.02
C GLY A 498 -16.89 4.50 1.05
N VAL A 499 -16.21 5.13 2.00
CA VAL A 499 -16.10 6.58 2.17
C VAL A 499 -14.91 7.13 1.39
N HIS A 500 -13.78 6.40 1.38
CA HIS A 500 -12.49 6.96 1.00
C HIS A 500 -11.83 6.36 -0.25
N LEU A 501 -12.24 5.16 -0.68
CA LEU A 501 -11.70 4.45 -1.84
C LEU A 501 -12.77 4.27 -2.91
N THR A 502 -12.55 4.86 -4.08
CA THR A 502 -13.50 4.78 -5.22
C THR A 502 -13.20 3.59 -6.15
N ASP A 503 -12.04 2.96 -5.99
CA ASP A 503 -11.53 1.84 -6.79
C ASP A 503 -11.92 0.47 -6.21
N MET A 504 -12.08 0.36 -4.88
CA MET A 504 -12.38 -0.90 -4.18
C MET A 504 -13.88 -1.21 -4.07
N VAL A 505 -14.75 -0.28 -4.46
CA VAL A 505 -16.19 -0.37 -4.26
C VAL A 505 -16.87 -0.73 -5.58
N GLN A 506 -16.61 -1.95 -6.06
CA GLN A 506 -17.49 -2.62 -7.02
C GLN A 506 -18.42 -3.56 -6.25
N VAL A 507 -19.24 -2.98 -5.36
CA VAL A 507 -20.30 -3.74 -4.70
C VAL A 507 -21.47 -3.79 -5.68
N GLU A 508 -21.89 -4.99 -6.10
CA GLU A 508 -22.96 -5.22 -7.09
C GLU A 508 -24.28 -4.49 -6.75
N GLU A 509 -24.48 -4.09 -5.49
CA GLU A 509 -25.67 -3.38 -5.02
C GLU A 509 -25.64 -1.85 -5.26
N TRP A 510 -24.48 -1.24 -5.55
CA TRP A 510 -24.38 0.22 -5.73
C TRP A 510 -24.57 0.66 -7.19
N LYS A 511 -25.83 0.90 -7.58
CA LYS A 511 -26.22 1.37 -8.92
C LYS A 511 -25.64 2.74 -9.32
N GLY A 512 -25.13 3.54 -8.37
CA GLY A 512 -24.52 4.85 -8.60
C GLY A 512 -22.98 4.82 -8.66
N ALA A 513 -22.36 3.68 -8.96
CA ALA A 513 -20.91 3.51 -8.92
C ALA A 513 -20.15 4.39 -9.92
N THR A 514 -20.80 4.79 -11.02
CA THR A 514 -20.23 5.66 -12.03
C THR A 514 -21.12 6.89 -12.26
N ALA A 515 -20.51 8.05 -12.42
CA ALA A 515 -21.17 9.29 -12.86
C ALA A 515 -20.64 9.73 -14.22
N SER A 516 -21.49 10.36 -15.02
CA SER A 516 -21.14 10.82 -16.36
C SER A 516 -20.30 12.09 -16.32
N LYS A 517 -19.70 12.43 -17.48
CA LYS A 517 -19.00 13.69 -17.68
C LYS A 517 -19.88 14.90 -17.35
N GLU A 518 -21.14 14.88 -17.76
CA GLU A 518 -22.09 15.97 -17.56
C GLU A 518 -22.40 16.19 -16.08
N GLU A 519 -22.52 15.12 -15.30
CA GLU A 519 -22.73 15.19 -13.85
C GLU A 519 -21.51 15.81 -13.15
N VAL A 520 -20.30 15.44 -13.57
CA VAL A 520 -19.05 16.03 -13.08
C VAL A 520 -18.95 17.51 -13.46
N SER A 521 -19.17 17.86 -14.72
CA SER A 521 -19.12 19.24 -15.21
C SER A 521 -20.08 20.13 -14.42
N LYS A 522 -21.31 19.66 -14.20
CA LYS A 522 -22.31 20.36 -13.40
C LYS A 522 -21.87 20.55 -11.95
N ALA A 523 -21.23 19.56 -11.32
CA ALA A 523 -20.74 19.69 -9.96
C ALA A 523 -19.60 20.73 -9.85
N VAL A 524 -18.70 20.78 -10.83
CA VAL A 524 -17.65 21.80 -10.92
C VAL A 524 -18.24 23.20 -11.09
N GLU A 525 -19.24 23.34 -11.97
CA GLU A 525 -19.96 24.61 -12.17
C GLU A 525 -20.72 25.07 -10.93
N GLN A 526 -21.32 24.14 -10.18
CA GLN A 526 -21.99 24.42 -8.91
C GLN A 526 -21.01 24.85 -7.81
N ALA A 527 -19.78 24.34 -7.82
CA ALA A 527 -18.69 24.85 -6.98
C ALA A 527 -18.18 26.23 -7.47
N GLY A 528 -18.65 26.70 -8.63
CA GLY A 528 -18.38 28.01 -9.19
C GLY A 528 -17.07 28.11 -9.97
N GLU A 529 -16.62 27.00 -10.56
CA GLU A 529 -15.50 26.92 -11.51
C GLU A 529 -16.01 26.46 -12.89
N GLN A 530 -15.25 26.74 -13.95
CA GLN A 530 -15.61 26.32 -15.32
C GLN A 530 -14.99 24.96 -15.64
N TRP A 531 -15.81 24.01 -16.10
CA TRP A 531 -15.35 22.65 -16.42
C TRP A 531 -14.19 22.65 -17.42
N ASP A 532 -14.26 23.45 -18.49
CA ASP A 532 -13.22 23.47 -19.53
C ASP A 532 -11.85 23.88 -18.97
N SER A 533 -11.80 24.80 -18.00
CA SER A 533 -10.54 25.16 -17.33
C SER A 533 -9.94 24.00 -16.53
N ILE A 534 -10.81 23.22 -15.86
CA ILE A 534 -10.39 22.02 -15.12
C ILE A 534 -9.93 20.93 -16.09
N HIS A 535 -10.66 20.73 -17.18
CA HIS A 535 -10.32 19.77 -18.22
C HIS A 535 -8.97 20.10 -18.89
N ASP A 536 -8.71 21.35 -19.23
CA ASP A 536 -7.42 21.77 -19.81
C ASP A 536 -6.24 21.51 -18.86
N LYS A 537 -6.44 21.74 -17.55
CA LYS A 537 -5.46 21.39 -16.51
C LYS A 537 -5.20 19.88 -16.47
N ILE A 538 -6.25 19.05 -16.55
CA ILE A 538 -6.14 17.58 -16.60
C ILE A 538 -5.36 17.14 -17.85
N VAL A 539 -5.73 17.65 -19.03
CA VAL A 539 -5.06 17.34 -20.29
C VAL A 539 -3.59 17.74 -20.24
N SER A 540 -3.28 18.92 -19.71
CA SER A 540 -1.91 19.39 -19.52
C SER A 540 -1.11 18.47 -18.59
N ALA A 541 -1.68 18.06 -17.46
CA ALA A 541 -1.02 17.17 -16.52
C ALA A 541 -0.76 15.78 -17.13
N ILE A 542 -1.74 15.22 -17.84
CA ILE A 542 -1.61 13.93 -18.53
C ILE A 542 -0.56 14.00 -19.64
N LYS A 543 -0.57 15.07 -20.46
CA LYS A 543 0.45 15.29 -21.49
C LYS A 543 1.85 15.28 -20.90
N GLU A 544 2.03 15.94 -19.76
CA GLU A 544 3.31 16.07 -19.08
C GLU A 544 3.84 14.74 -18.53
N ILE A 545 2.99 13.96 -17.83
CA ILE A 545 3.40 12.65 -17.29
C ILE A 545 3.70 11.64 -18.41
N ILE A 546 2.87 11.59 -19.47
CA ILE A 546 3.07 10.66 -20.59
C ILE A 546 4.33 11.03 -21.41
N LYS A 547 4.56 12.32 -21.67
CA LYS A 547 5.79 12.78 -22.34
C LYS A 547 7.05 12.43 -21.56
N THR A 548 6.97 12.44 -20.23
CA THR A 548 8.08 12.06 -19.36
C THR A 548 8.28 10.55 -19.33
N ALA A 549 7.20 9.77 -19.26
CA ALA A 549 7.24 8.31 -19.39
C ALA A 549 7.84 7.88 -20.72
N GLY A 550 7.53 8.59 -21.81
CA GLY A 550 8.12 8.32 -23.12
C GLY A 550 9.66 8.35 -23.13
N LYS A 551 10.28 9.23 -22.33
CA LYS A 551 11.75 9.30 -22.20
C LYS A 551 12.37 8.10 -21.45
N GLN A 552 11.60 7.44 -20.58
CA GLN A 552 12.04 6.30 -19.79
C GLN A 552 11.75 4.97 -20.50
N ILE A 553 10.58 4.87 -21.13
CA ILE A 553 10.12 3.69 -21.85
C ILE A 553 10.83 3.57 -23.21
N GLY A 554 10.99 4.68 -23.92
CA GLY A 554 11.67 4.76 -25.21
C GLY A 554 10.88 4.16 -26.38
N ARG A 555 11.58 3.92 -27.50
CA ARG A 555 11.00 3.45 -28.77
C ARG A 555 10.69 1.95 -28.78
N TRP A 556 9.40 1.61 -28.87
CA TRP A 556 8.90 0.24 -29.05
C TRP A 556 7.84 0.17 -30.16
N PRO A 557 8.24 -0.02 -31.43
CA PRO A 557 7.33 0.11 -32.58
C PRO A 557 6.12 -0.83 -32.58
N ARG A 558 6.23 -1.97 -31.89
CA ARG A 558 5.18 -3.00 -31.80
C ARG A 558 4.29 -2.87 -30.56
N SER A 559 4.64 -1.96 -29.65
CA SER A 559 3.93 -1.75 -28.42
C SER A 559 2.92 -0.63 -28.58
N ARG A 560 1.72 -0.90 -28.09
CA ARG A 560 0.57 -0.01 -27.99
C ARG A 560 0.06 -0.15 -26.56
N ALA A 561 -0.72 0.78 -26.01
CA ALA A 561 -1.33 0.54 -24.70
C ALA A 561 -2.54 1.43 -24.47
N VAL A 562 -3.38 1.00 -23.55
CA VAL A 562 -4.44 1.82 -22.96
C VAL A 562 -4.21 1.88 -21.47
N TYR A 563 -4.14 3.09 -20.93
CA TYR A 563 -4.02 3.34 -19.51
C TYR A 563 -5.26 4.11 -19.02
N SER A 564 -5.64 3.91 -17.76
CA SER A 564 -6.49 4.89 -17.07
C SER A 564 -5.65 5.77 -16.17
N VAL A 565 -5.87 7.07 -16.22
CA VAL A 565 -5.33 8.02 -15.25
C VAL A 565 -6.43 8.38 -14.26
N ASP A 566 -6.17 8.12 -12.98
CA ASP A 566 -7.08 8.44 -11.89
C ASP A 566 -6.82 9.86 -11.41
N VAL A 567 -7.86 10.69 -11.43
CA VAL A 567 -7.80 12.11 -11.06
C VAL A 567 -8.75 12.41 -9.92
N VAL A 568 -8.26 13.09 -8.88
CA VAL A 568 -9.11 13.66 -7.84
C VAL A 568 -9.07 15.18 -7.97
N VAL A 569 -10.23 15.80 -8.08
CA VAL A 569 -10.37 17.25 -8.08
C VAL A 569 -10.62 17.68 -6.64
N PRO A 570 -9.80 18.55 -6.03
CA PRO A 570 -10.07 19.12 -4.71
C PRO A 570 -11.32 20.01 -4.74
N ASP A 571 -11.92 20.23 -3.58
CA ASP A 571 -12.96 21.25 -3.43
C ASP A 571 -12.38 22.66 -3.59
N ARG A 572 -13.22 23.62 -3.96
CA ARG A 572 -12.84 25.03 -4.12
C ARG A 572 -12.30 25.65 -2.83
N THR A 573 -12.70 25.16 -1.65
CA THR A 573 -12.20 25.68 -0.37
C THR A 573 -10.74 25.35 -0.09
N CYS A 574 -10.13 24.44 -0.85
CA CYS A 574 -8.71 24.11 -0.70
C CYS A 574 -7.82 25.32 -1.06
N PRO A 575 -6.64 25.49 -0.44
CA PRO A 575 -5.74 26.62 -0.73
C PRO A 575 -5.35 26.76 -2.22
N GLY A 576 -5.21 25.63 -2.93
CA GLY A 576 -4.96 25.58 -4.38
C GLY A 576 -6.23 25.60 -5.25
N GLY A 577 -7.41 25.79 -4.66
CA GLY A 577 -8.71 25.65 -5.31
C GLY A 577 -8.93 24.25 -5.89
N MET A 578 -9.72 24.17 -6.95
CA MET A 578 -10.09 22.93 -7.63
C MET A 578 -8.98 22.40 -8.57
N GLN A 579 -7.72 22.44 -8.12
CA GLN A 579 -6.57 22.03 -8.92
C GLN A 579 -6.47 20.50 -9.04
N PRO A 580 -6.67 19.90 -10.22
CA PRO A 580 -6.70 18.45 -10.39
C PRO A 580 -5.42 17.77 -9.92
N GLN A 581 -5.58 16.64 -9.24
CA GLN A 581 -4.49 15.82 -8.71
C GLN A 581 -4.52 14.43 -9.36
N LEU A 582 -3.46 14.07 -10.08
CA LEU A 582 -3.26 12.72 -10.60
C LEU A 582 -2.82 11.81 -9.45
N VAL A 583 -3.62 10.80 -9.11
CA VAL A 583 -3.37 9.91 -7.95
C VAL A 583 -2.88 8.52 -8.34
N GLY A 584 -2.97 8.16 -9.62
CA GLY A 584 -2.46 6.89 -10.14
C GLY A 584 -2.65 6.72 -11.64
N VAL A 585 -1.91 5.77 -12.20
CA VAL A 585 -2.06 5.30 -13.59
C VAL A 585 -2.14 3.78 -13.57
N ASN A 586 -3.15 3.21 -14.24
CA ASN A 586 -3.36 1.76 -14.25
C ASN A 586 -3.29 1.23 -15.69
N PHE A 587 -2.59 0.11 -15.86
CA PHE A 587 -2.62 -0.69 -17.08
C PHE A 587 -3.90 -1.54 -17.11
N SER A 588 -4.39 -1.80 -18.32
CA SER A 588 -5.59 -2.63 -18.57
C SER A 588 -6.81 -2.14 -17.78
N PRO A 589 -7.27 -0.90 -18.03
CA PRO A 589 -8.42 -0.36 -17.33
C PRO A 589 -9.72 -1.06 -17.75
N ASP A 590 -10.75 -0.97 -16.91
CA ASP A 590 -12.10 -1.41 -17.29
C ASP A 590 -12.65 -0.55 -18.44
N LEU A 591 -12.84 -1.18 -19.60
CA LEU A 591 -13.36 -0.53 -20.81
C LEU A 591 -14.89 -0.58 -20.91
N SER A 592 -15.58 -1.27 -20.00
CA SER A 592 -17.03 -1.52 -20.10
C SER A 592 -17.84 -0.23 -20.05
N VAL A 593 -17.40 0.75 -19.26
CA VAL A 593 -18.07 2.04 -19.14
C VAL A 593 -17.97 2.81 -20.45
N ALA A 594 -16.79 2.85 -21.07
CA ALA A 594 -16.60 3.53 -22.36
C ALA A 594 -17.44 2.88 -23.46
N GLN A 595 -17.42 1.53 -23.55
CA GLN A 595 -18.21 0.78 -24.53
C GLN A 595 -19.72 0.95 -24.33
N ARG A 596 -20.20 1.04 -23.08
CA ARG A 596 -21.62 1.27 -22.78
C ARG A 596 -22.11 2.64 -23.27
N HIS A 597 -21.26 3.67 -23.17
CA HIS A 597 -21.62 5.03 -23.58
C HIS A 597 -21.39 5.30 -25.07
N ASN A 598 -20.39 4.64 -25.68
CA ASN A 598 -20.14 4.68 -27.11
C ASN A 598 -20.04 3.25 -27.67
N PRO A 599 -21.08 2.72 -28.35
CA PRO A 599 -21.05 1.39 -28.95
C PRO A 599 -19.93 1.16 -29.96
N SER A 600 -19.41 2.23 -30.57
CA SER A 600 -18.28 2.16 -31.51
C SER A 600 -16.91 2.29 -30.83
N PHE A 601 -16.85 2.37 -29.49
CA PHE A 601 -15.61 2.61 -28.75
C PHE A 601 -14.53 1.57 -29.06
N CYS A 602 -14.82 0.27 -29.01
CA CYS A 602 -13.84 -0.76 -29.32
C CYS A 602 -13.27 -0.62 -30.74
N ASN A 603 -14.12 -0.29 -31.71
CA ASN A 603 -13.70 -0.05 -33.10
C ASN A 603 -12.81 1.18 -33.24
N GLU A 604 -13.21 2.31 -32.63
CA GLU A 604 -12.43 3.55 -32.61
C GLU A 604 -11.07 3.37 -31.89
N LEU A 605 -11.06 2.61 -30.80
CA LEU A 605 -9.87 2.27 -30.04
C LEU A 605 -8.88 1.47 -30.90
N PHE A 606 -9.35 0.40 -31.55
CA PHE A 606 -8.52 -0.45 -32.40
C PHE A 606 -8.03 0.29 -33.66
N GLN A 607 -8.89 1.10 -34.26
CA GLN A 607 -8.50 1.99 -35.36
C GLN A 607 -7.35 2.92 -34.93
N THR A 608 -7.47 3.55 -33.76
CA THR A 608 -6.45 4.46 -33.24
C THR A 608 -5.13 3.77 -32.90
N LEU A 609 -5.17 2.55 -32.34
CA LEU A 609 -3.97 1.83 -31.92
C LEU A 609 -3.24 1.15 -33.09
N PHE A 610 -3.97 0.63 -34.08
CA PHE A 610 -3.43 -0.35 -35.03
C PHE A 610 -3.61 -0.01 -36.52
N LEU A 611 -4.28 1.09 -36.87
CA LEU A 611 -4.46 1.54 -38.25
C LEU A 611 -3.85 2.95 -38.45
N GLU A 612 -2.54 3.01 -38.65
CA GLU A 612 -1.78 4.28 -38.63
C GLU A 612 -2.18 5.26 -39.74
N ASP A 613 -2.61 4.75 -40.90
CA ASP A 613 -3.06 5.57 -42.04
C ASP A 613 -4.53 5.99 -41.96
N SER A 614 -5.26 5.56 -40.91
CA SER A 614 -6.68 5.89 -40.76
C SER A 614 -6.87 7.24 -40.05
N PRO A 615 -7.93 7.99 -40.38
CA PRO A 615 -8.25 9.22 -39.66
C PRO A 615 -8.50 8.91 -38.18
N VAL A 616 -7.93 9.74 -37.30
CA VAL A 616 -8.14 9.62 -35.86
C VAL A 616 -9.61 9.91 -35.54
N PRO A 617 -10.33 9.04 -34.80
CA PRO A 617 -11.71 9.28 -34.39
C PRO A 617 -11.88 10.58 -33.59
N ASN A 618 -12.99 11.30 -33.78
CA ASN A 618 -13.29 12.56 -33.07
C ASN A 618 -13.37 12.42 -31.53
N SER A 619 -13.56 11.20 -31.05
CA SER A 619 -13.56 10.82 -29.64
C SER A 619 -12.16 10.81 -29.02
N MET A 620 -11.09 10.94 -29.81
CA MET A 620 -9.71 10.93 -29.37
C MET A 620 -9.10 12.34 -29.47
N ILE A 621 -8.60 12.86 -28.35
CA ILE A 621 -7.96 14.17 -28.24
C ILE A 621 -6.44 13.95 -28.28
N PRO A 622 -5.71 14.46 -29.29
CA PRO A 622 -4.27 14.22 -29.40
C PRO A 622 -3.48 14.89 -28.27
N LEU A 623 -2.49 14.16 -27.73
CA LEU A 623 -1.55 14.64 -26.71
C LEU A 623 -0.19 15.07 -27.26
N HIS A 624 0.06 14.81 -28.55
CA HIS A 624 1.30 15.15 -29.22
C HIS A 624 1.19 16.50 -29.94
N ASP A 625 2.33 17.17 -30.12
CA ASP A 625 2.40 18.46 -30.81
C ASP A 625 2.48 18.19 -32.33
N GLU A 626 1.33 18.31 -33.02
CA GLU A 626 1.13 18.11 -34.48
C GLU A 626 1.30 16.68 -35.03
N THR A 627 0.41 16.30 -35.95
CA THR A 627 0.35 14.97 -36.59
C THR A 627 1.71 14.57 -37.16
N PRO A 628 2.20 13.34 -36.90
CA PRO A 628 3.44 12.87 -37.51
C PRO A 628 3.30 12.97 -39.03
N SER A 629 4.18 13.75 -39.66
CA SER A 629 4.34 13.72 -41.11
C SER A 629 4.59 12.28 -41.51
N VAL A 630 3.77 11.78 -42.44
CA VAL A 630 3.92 10.48 -43.07
C VAL A 630 5.24 10.48 -43.83
N GLU A 631 6.35 10.23 -43.14
CA GLU A 631 7.55 9.74 -43.78
C GLU A 631 7.31 8.26 -44.04
N SER A 632 6.83 7.99 -45.25
CA SER A 632 6.85 6.66 -45.83
C SER A 632 8.27 6.09 -45.69
N HIS A 633 8.45 5.13 -44.80
CA HIS A 633 9.67 4.33 -44.77
C HIS A 633 9.43 3.01 -45.53
N PRO A 634 10.40 2.58 -46.35
CA PRO A 634 10.29 1.46 -47.29
C PRO A 634 10.21 0.09 -46.64
#